data_AF-A0A419FDB0-F1
#
_entry.id   AF-A0A419FDB0-F1
#
_cell.length_a   1.000
_cell.length_b   1.000
_cell.length_c   1.000
_cell.angle_alpha   90.00
_cell.angle_beta   90.00
_cell.angle_gamma   90.00
#
_symmetry.space_group_name_H-M   'P 1'
#
loop_
_entity.id
_entity.type
_entity.pdbx_description
1 polymer ?
#
loop_
_entity_poly.entity_id
_entity_poly.type
_entity_poly.pdbx_seq_one_letter_code
_entity_poly.pdbx_strand_id
1 'polypeptide(L)'
;MNEASFPLNRRDFLRLGATAAAGCALAPLWRPRLLWAGRDDTSRVVVVRDDSVLSGSAIDPAVTRIMVDAGLLVLTGAASVSDAWLALLPDLAPDAQVGLKINTINSLLSTHPEISLAVAGSLASATVGGETFPPNQIFIWDRWEWELLAAGYTINTSTAGVRCFGTDHEGIGYDDSHPLEVAGTTQLPSRAYGDHSDYLVNLCLLKNHVWAGATHALKNHYGTVDNPGALHGNYCDPAAPAVNAALIGAFGVRQRLCVCDAMFGIRYGGPMGAPQFLYRGLVLATDPVAFDVICRDILQENGCTTTYLAHHIETAAAAPYNLGICNPADIERVDVVNPSLGAGPGPEPAAPGGLVLGKNYPEPFNASTTIPVELDHPAQVTLDLYDALGRRVRELYRGGLSAGRHDFTWDGRAGGGREAGSGRYFARLTAAGQTHSRVMTLVR
;
A
#
# COMPACT_ATOMS: atom_id res chain seq x y z
N MET A 1 43.83 25.45 16.86
CA MET A 1 44.35 24.08 17.05
C MET A 1 43.60 23.46 18.20
N ASN A 2 42.63 22.62 17.89
CA ASN A 2 42.23 21.43 18.65
C ASN A 2 41.11 20.76 17.85
N GLU A 3 41.45 19.60 17.29
CA GLU A 3 40.55 18.69 16.60
C GLU A 3 39.61 18.03 17.63
N ALA A 4 38.31 18.03 17.34
CA ALA A 4 37.34 17.18 18.00
C ALA A 4 36.98 16.05 17.03
N SER A 5 37.46 14.86 17.35
CA SER A 5 37.13 13.60 16.69
C SER A 5 35.66 13.25 16.94
N PHE A 6 34.88 13.10 15.87
CA PHE A 6 33.57 12.47 15.91
C PHE A 6 33.74 10.94 15.91
N PRO A 7 33.04 10.17 16.76
CA PRO A 7 33.08 8.72 16.71
C PRO A 7 32.32 8.23 15.47
N LEU A 8 33.00 7.44 14.63
CA LEU A 8 32.41 6.74 13.49
C LEU A 8 31.24 5.85 13.95
N ASN A 9 30.10 5.98 13.29
CA ASN A 9 28.92 5.15 13.51
C ASN A 9 29.18 3.74 12.94
N ARG A 10 28.60 2.72 13.60
CA ARG A 10 28.54 1.30 13.20
C ARG A 10 28.31 1.05 11.70
N ARG A 11 27.60 1.94 10.99
CA ARG A 11 27.37 1.89 9.53
C ARG A 11 28.66 2.01 8.69
N ASP A 12 29.68 2.77 9.13
CA ASP A 12 30.94 2.92 8.40
C ASP A 12 31.90 1.75 8.62
N PHE A 13 31.80 1.09 9.78
CA PHE A 13 32.66 -0.04 10.14
C PHE A 13 32.40 -1.28 9.26
N LEU A 14 31.15 -1.50 8.84
CA LEU A 14 30.78 -2.65 8.01
C LEU A 14 31.20 -2.49 6.53
N ARG A 15 31.50 -1.28 6.06
CA ARG A 15 32.02 -1.05 4.70
C ARG A 15 33.51 -1.33 4.55
N LEU A 16 34.27 -1.40 5.66
CA LEU A 16 35.72 -1.60 5.63
C LEU A 16 36.16 -3.08 5.79
N GLY A 17 35.24 -3.99 6.10
CA GLY A 17 35.55 -5.36 6.55
C GLY A 17 35.36 -6.47 5.52
N ALA A 18 35.50 -6.21 4.22
CA ALA A 18 35.32 -7.23 3.18
C ALA A 18 36.62 -7.48 2.39
N THR A 19 37.68 -7.87 3.08
CA THR A 19 38.85 -8.49 2.46
C THR A 19 39.38 -9.61 3.35
N ALA A 20 39.46 -10.81 2.76
CA ALA A 20 40.06 -12.07 3.26
C ALA A 20 39.20 -13.00 4.12
N ALA A 21 38.59 -14.01 3.49
CA ALA A 21 38.99 -15.41 3.66
C ALA A 21 38.24 -16.32 2.67
N ALA A 22 38.99 -17.10 1.89
CA ALA A 22 38.51 -18.09 0.94
C ALA A 22 38.30 -19.46 1.62
N GLY A 23 37.29 -20.23 1.18
CA GLY A 23 37.09 -21.62 1.61
C GLY A 23 35.84 -22.30 1.04
N CYS A 24 36.03 -22.99 -0.10
CA CYS A 24 35.13 -23.84 -0.90
C CYS A 24 33.83 -24.44 -0.29
N ALA A 25 32.70 -24.14 -0.94
CA ALA A 25 31.72 -25.14 -1.39
C ALA A 25 31.02 -24.61 -2.67
N LEU A 26 31.26 -25.27 -3.81
CA LEU A 26 30.65 -24.95 -5.10
C LEU A 26 29.22 -25.50 -5.14
N ALA A 27 28.27 -24.75 -4.61
CA ALA A 27 26.88 -24.79 -5.09
C ALA A 27 26.76 -23.79 -6.25
N PRO A 28 25.88 -24.01 -7.26
CA PRO A 28 25.66 -23.00 -8.28
C PRO A 28 25.17 -21.73 -7.58
N LEU A 29 26.05 -20.74 -7.47
CA LEU A 29 25.77 -19.44 -6.89
C LEU A 29 24.80 -18.73 -7.83
N TRP A 30 23.51 -19.04 -7.70
CA TRP A 30 22.43 -18.17 -8.10
C TRP A 30 22.53 -16.94 -7.20
N ARG A 31 23.35 -15.97 -7.63
CA ARG A 31 23.33 -14.63 -7.03
C ARG A 31 21.98 -14.02 -7.41
N PRO A 32 21.18 -13.50 -6.47
CA PRO A 32 20.03 -12.70 -6.82
C PRO A 32 20.53 -11.55 -7.71
N ARG A 33 20.01 -11.49 -8.94
CA ARG A 33 20.31 -10.41 -9.88
C ARG A 33 19.91 -9.09 -9.21
N LEU A 34 20.80 -8.10 -9.22
CA LEU A 34 20.52 -6.77 -8.68
C LEU A 34 19.30 -6.17 -9.39
N LEU A 35 18.16 -6.19 -8.71
CA LEU A 35 16.81 -5.87 -9.19
C LEU A 35 16.54 -4.39 -9.56
N TRP A 36 17.56 -3.61 -9.87
CA TRP A 36 17.36 -2.22 -10.33
C TRP A 36 18.59 -1.61 -11.03
N ALA A 37 19.74 -2.26 -10.96
CA ALA A 37 20.99 -1.71 -11.48
C ALA A 37 21.77 -2.80 -12.21
N GLY A 38 21.18 -3.29 -13.29
CA GLY A 38 21.77 -4.27 -14.19
C GLY A 38 20.82 -4.45 -15.35
N ARG A 39 21.21 -3.95 -16.52
CA ARG A 39 20.51 -4.15 -17.79
C ARG A 39 20.42 -5.66 -18.07
N ASP A 40 19.37 -6.30 -17.58
CA ASP A 40 18.79 -7.39 -18.33
C ASP A 40 18.04 -6.73 -19.50
N ASP A 41 18.26 -7.19 -20.72
CA ASP A 41 17.57 -6.69 -21.92
C ASP A 41 16.06 -6.98 -21.88
N THR A 42 15.56 -7.59 -20.81
CA THR A 42 14.17 -8.02 -20.66
C THR A 42 13.67 -7.80 -19.24
N SER A 43 12.37 -7.54 -19.09
CA SER A 43 11.69 -7.38 -17.81
C SER A 43 10.50 -8.34 -17.70
N ARG A 44 10.22 -8.86 -16.50
CA ARG A 44 9.08 -9.77 -16.26
C ARG A 44 7.96 -9.05 -15.53
N VAL A 45 6.73 -9.26 -16.00
CA VAL A 45 5.50 -8.79 -15.35
C VAL A 45 4.55 -9.97 -15.18
N VAL A 46 4.14 -10.22 -13.95
CA VAL A 46 3.22 -11.32 -13.62
C VAL A 46 1.81 -10.77 -13.45
N VAL A 47 0.86 -11.36 -14.16
CA VAL A 47 -0.56 -11.04 -14.07
C VAL A 47 -1.27 -12.22 -13.41
N VAL A 48 -1.75 -12.04 -12.19
CA VAL A 48 -2.46 -13.08 -11.45
C VAL A 48 -3.95 -12.81 -11.52
N ARG A 49 -4.76 -13.78 -11.91
CA ARG A 49 -6.22 -13.68 -11.93
C ARG A 49 -6.85 -14.84 -11.20
N ASP A 50 -7.90 -14.59 -10.44
CA ASP A 50 -8.67 -15.64 -9.79
C ASP A 50 -10.16 -15.31 -9.79
N ASP A 51 -10.97 -16.19 -10.37
CA ASP A 51 -12.42 -15.99 -10.50
C ASP A 51 -13.12 -16.00 -9.14
N SER A 52 -12.56 -16.71 -8.16
CA SER A 52 -13.13 -16.87 -6.82
C SER A 52 -12.85 -15.69 -5.87
N VAL A 53 -11.91 -14.80 -6.23
CA VAL A 53 -11.48 -13.70 -5.34
C VAL A 53 -12.59 -12.70 -5.03
N LEU A 54 -13.63 -12.59 -5.86
CA LEU A 54 -14.75 -11.69 -5.63
C LEU A 54 -16.08 -12.44 -5.48
N SER A 55 -16.78 -12.16 -4.37
CA SER A 55 -18.20 -12.45 -4.19
C SER A 55 -19.00 -11.14 -4.24
N GLY A 56 -19.60 -10.86 -5.40
CA GLY A 56 -20.15 -9.54 -5.69
C GLY A 56 -19.03 -8.48 -5.72
N SER A 57 -19.08 -7.51 -4.81
CA SER A 57 -18.02 -6.50 -4.61
C SER A 57 -17.09 -6.81 -3.43
N ALA A 58 -17.37 -7.86 -2.65
CA ALA A 58 -16.50 -8.26 -1.54
C ALA A 58 -15.29 -9.03 -2.06
N ILE A 59 -14.10 -8.66 -1.58
CA ILE A 59 -12.83 -9.32 -1.87
C ILE A 59 -12.60 -10.39 -0.82
N ASP A 60 -12.25 -11.61 -1.25
CA ASP A 60 -11.86 -12.70 -0.36
C ASP A 60 -10.39 -12.54 0.05
N PRO A 61 -10.09 -12.30 1.35
CA PRO A 61 -8.72 -12.06 1.80
C PRO A 61 -7.82 -13.29 1.70
N ALA A 62 -8.36 -14.50 1.84
CA ALA A 62 -7.59 -15.74 1.77
C ALA A 62 -7.18 -16.05 0.32
N VAL A 63 -8.11 -15.88 -0.62
CA VAL A 63 -7.80 -15.98 -2.06
C VAL A 63 -6.81 -14.91 -2.47
N THR A 64 -6.97 -13.68 -1.98
CA THR A 64 -6.02 -12.58 -2.24
C THR A 64 -4.61 -12.94 -1.79
N ARG A 65 -4.47 -13.52 -0.59
CA ARG A 65 -3.16 -13.98 -0.09
C ARG A 65 -2.54 -15.05 -0.99
N ILE A 66 -3.33 -16.02 -1.45
CA ILE A 66 -2.86 -17.03 -2.41
C ILE A 66 -2.39 -16.38 -3.72
N MET A 67 -3.12 -15.39 -4.24
CA MET A 67 -2.75 -14.68 -5.47
C MET A 67 -1.44 -13.92 -5.32
N VAL A 68 -1.22 -13.24 -4.19
CA VAL A 68 0.04 -12.53 -3.89
C VAL A 68 1.20 -13.54 -3.85
N ASP A 69 1.07 -14.60 -3.07
CA ASP A 69 2.13 -15.59 -2.89
C ASP A 69 2.48 -16.30 -4.22
N ALA A 70 1.47 -16.67 -5.02
CA ALA A 70 1.67 -17.25 -6.35
C ALA A 70 2.37 -16.28 -7.30
N GLY A 71 1.96 -15.01 -7.30
CA GLY A 71 2.59 -13.96 -8.10
C GLY A 71 4.06 -13.75 -7.76
N LEU A 72 4.40 -13.73 -6.47
CA LEU A 72 5.78 -13.60 -5.99
C LEU A 72 6.66 -14.78 -6.40
N LEU A 73 6.16 -16.01 -6.24
CA LEU A 73 6.88 -17.22 -6.64
C LEU A 73 7.19 -17.23 -8.14
N VAL A 74 6.23 -16.87 -8.98
CA VAL A 74 6.42 -16.80 -10.44
C VAL A 74 7.33 -15.64 -10.85
N LEU A 75 7.18 -14.48 -10.21
CA LEU A 75 7.99 -13.30 -10.52
C LEU A 75 9.47 -13.55 -10.22
N THR A 76 9.76 -14.16 -9.08
CA THR A 76 11.13 -14.38 -8.59
C THR A 76 11.74 -15.71 -9.03
N GLY A 77 10.91 -16.69 -9.39
CA GLY A 77 11.33 -18.07 -9.61
C GLY A 77 11.79 -18.78 -8.33
N ALA A 78 11.49 -18.22 -7.16
CA ALA A 78 11.92 -18.77 -5.87
C ALA A 78 11.16 -20.05 -5.51
N ALA A 79 11.78 -20.91 -4.69
CA ALA A 79 11.19 -22.16 -4.24
C ALA A 79 10.16 -21.97 -3.10
N SER A 80 10.21 -20.84 -2.40
CA SER A 80 9.33 -20.51 -1.29
C SER A 80 9.00 -19.01 -1.25
N VAL A 81 7.91 -18.65 -0.57
CA VAL A 81 7.51 -17.25 -0.39
C VAL A 81 8.56 -16.46 0.41
N SER A 82 9.18 -17.10 1.41
CA SER A 82 10.28 -16.49 2.17
C SER A 82 11.47 -16.18 1.25
N ASP A 83 11.88 -17.13 0.41
CA ASP A 83 12.98 -16.92 -0.53
C ASP A 83 12.64 -15.85 -1.58
N ALA A 84 11.37 -15.77 -2.01
CA ALA A 84 10.90 -14.72 -2.91
C ALA A 84 11.08 -13.32 -2.27
N TRP A 85 10.66 -13.15 -1.01
CA TRP A 85 10.84 -11.87 -0.30
C TRP A 85 12.31 -11.53 -0.07
N LEU A 86 13.15 -12.50 0.30
CA LEU A 86 14.58 -12.28 0.47
C LEU A 86 15.29 -11.98 -0.86
N ALA A 87 14.80 -12.50 -2.00
CA ALA A 87 15.30 -12.11 -3.31
C ALA A 87 14.96 -10.66 -3.67
N LEU A 88 13.75 -10.20 -3.33
CA LEU A 88 13.31 -8.82 -3.54
C LEU A 88 13.99 -7.84 -2.58
N LEU A 89 14.22 -8.26 -1.33
CA LEU A 89 14.77 -7.47 -0.22
C LEU A 89 16.06 -8.13 0.31
N PRO A 90 17.18 -8.07 -0.45
CA PRO A 90 18.37 -8.90 -0.20
C PRO A 90 19.10 -8.65 1.12
N ASP A 91 18.92 -7.47 1.73
CA ASP A 91 19.53 -7.10 3.01
C ASP A 91 18.47 -6.87 4.10
N LEU A 92 17.33 -7.56 3.99
CA LEU A 92 16.25 -7.46 4.98
C LEU A 92 16.73 -7.91 6.36
N ALA A 93 16.86 -6.95 7.28
CA ALA A 93 17.18 -7.18 8.68
C ALA A 93 15.91 -7.17 9.55
N PRO A 94 15.88 -7.83 10.73
CA PRO A 94 14.69 -7.86 11.59
C PRO A 94 14.16 -6.49 12.05
N ASP A 95 14.99 -5.45 12.02
CA ASP A 95 14.65 -4.08 12.39
C ASP A 95 14.41 -3.15 11.19
N ALA A 96 14.60 -3.65 9.96
CA ALA A 96 14.39 -2.89 8.73
C ALA A 96 12.92 -2.48 8.59
N GLN A 97 12.66 -1.26 8.17
CA GLN A 97 11.31 -0.74 7.97
C GLN A 97 10.86 -0.95 6.52
N VAL A 98 9.67 -1.51 6.31
CA VAL A 98 9.11 -1.71 4.96
C VAL A 98 7.79 -0.96 4.80
N GLY A 99 7.82 0.07 3.94
CA GLY A 99 6.65 0.89 3.64
C GLY A 99 5.84 0.32 2.47
N LEU A 100 4.53 0.22 2.65
CA LEU A 100 3.55 -0.13 1.63
C LEU A 100 2.84 1.16 1.20
N LYS A 101 3.30 1.75 0.08
CA LYS A 101 2.71 2.98 -0.48
C LYS A 101 1.43 2.62 -1.24
N ILE A 102 0.28 3.02 -0.72
CA ILE A 102 -1.03 2.73 -1.33
C ILE A 102 -1.61 3.97 -2.05
N ASN A 103 -2.84 3.89 -2.57
CA ASN A 103 -3.57 5.03 -3.15
C ASN A 103 -5.02 5.11 -2.62
N THR A 104 -5.36 6.15 -1.86
CA THR A 104 -6.68 6.36 -1.23
C THR A 104 -7.37 7.66 -1.66
N ILE A 105 -6.83 8.37 -2.65
CA ILE A 105 -7.39 9.65 -3.13
C ILE A 105 -8.84 9.52 -3.62
N ASN A 106 -9.22 8.35 -4.13
CA ASN A 106 -10.58 8.08 -4.62
C ASN A 106 -11.29 7.10 -3.69
N SER A 107 -12.17 7.62 -2.83
CA SER A 107 -12.97 6.79 -1.91
C SER A 107 -13.91 5.76 -2.58
N LEU A 108 -14.16 5.86 -3.89
CA LEU A 108 -14.95 4.87 -4.64
C LEU A 108 -14.11 3.72 -5.20
N LEU A 109 -12.80 3.94 -5.36
CA LEU A 109 -11.82 2.92 -5.74
C LEU A 109 -10.45 3.34 -5.18
N SER A 110 -10.16 2.83 -3.99
CA SER A 110 -8.87 2.94 -3.32
C SER A 110 -8.17 1.59 -3.36
N THR A 111 -6.85 1.54 -3.17
CA THR A 111 -6.15 0.26 -2.95
C THR A 111 -6.85 -0.44 -1.77
N HIS A 112 -7.42 -1.62 -1.99
CA HIS A 112 -8.24 -2.25 -0.97
C HIS A 112 -7.37 -2.76 0.21
N PRO A 113 -7.84 -2.62 1.47
CA PRO A 113 -7.12 -3.14 2.63
C PRO A 113 -6.77 -4.63 2.49
N GLU A 114 -7.64 -5.43 1.88
CA GLU A 114 -7.43 -6.86 1.63
C GLU A 114 -6.14 -7.12 0.83
N ILE A 115 -5.83 -6.28 -0.16
CA ILE A 115 -4.62 -6.44 -0.99
C ILE A 115 -3.39 -6.02 -0.19
N SER A 116 -3.42 -4.85 0.44
CA SER A 116 -2.30 -4.32 1.21
C SER A 116 -1.95 -5.22 2.41
N LEU A 117 -2.95 -5.76 3.10
CA LEU A 117 -2.77 -6.68 4.22
C LEU A 117 -2.34 -8.08 3.76
N ALA A 118 -2.76 -8.53 2.57
CA ALA A 118 -2.24 -9.77 1.99
C ALA A 118 -0.75 -9.64 1.64
N VAL A 119 -0.32 -8.52 1.07
CA VAL A 119 1.11 -8.22 0.81
C VAL A 119 1.89 -8.11 2.12
N ALA A 120 1.37 -7.38 3.10
CA ALA A 120 2.01 -7.27 4.42
C ALA A 120 2.13 -8.64 5.12
N GLY A 121 1.07 -9.45 5.10
CA GLY A 121 1.09 -10.79 5.68
C GLY A 121 2.02 -11.75 4.94
N SER A 122 2.14 -11.60 3.61
CA SER A 122 3.13 -12.33 2.81
C SER A 122 4.54 -12.00 3.26
N LEU A 123 4.88 -10.72 3.36
CA LEU A 123 6.19 -10.28 3.83
C LEU A 123 6.46 -10.71 5.28
N ALA A 124 5.47 -10.58 6.18
CA ALA A 124 5.60 -11.00 7.57
C ALA A 124 5.87 -12.51 7.72
N SER A 125 5.50 -13.33 6.74
CA SER A 125 5.80 -14.77 6.73
C SER A 125 7.24 -15.10 6.31
N ALA A 126 7.99 -14.14 5.79
CA ALA A 126 9.40 -14.33 5.45
C ALA A 126 10.21 -14.61 6.72
N THR A 127 11.13 -15.58 6.65
CA THR A 127 12.01 -15.95 7.76
C THR A 127 13.29 -15.12 7.69
N VAL A 128 13.49 -14.25 8.67
CA VAL A 128 14.66 -13.36 8.79
C VAL A 128 15.32 -13.63 10.14
N GLY A 129 16.59 -14.04 10.14
CA GLY A 129 17.30 -14.34 11.39
C GLY A 129 16.74 -15.54 12.18
N GLY A 130 15.99 -16.43 11.52
CA GLY A 130 15.40 -17.62 12.14
C GLY A 130 13.98 -17.42 12.70
N GLU A 131 13.45 -16.21 12.62
CA GLU A 131 12.08 -15.87 13.03
C GLU A 131 11.30 -15.25 11.87
N THR A 132 9.97 -15.22 11.96
CA THR A 132 9.11 -14.52 10.99
C THR A 132 9.34 -13.00 11.07
N PHE A 133 9.36 -12.33 9.93
CA PHE A 133 9.58 -10.89 9.86
C PHE A 133 8.50 -10.13 10.67
N PRO A 134 8.90 -9.22 11.59
CA PRO A 134 7.95 -8.67 12.54
C PRO A 134 6.91 -7.75 11.87
N PRO A 135 5.59 -8.01 12.03
CA PRO A 135 4.55 -7.22 11.36
C PRO A 135 4.61 -5.71 11.64
N ASN A 136 5.06 -5.30 12.83
CA ASN A 136 5.16 -3.89 13.19
C ASN A 136 6.26 -3.13 12.45
N GLN A 137 7.18 -3.82 11.78
CA GLN A 137 8.16 -3.21 10.88
C GLN A 137 7.57 -2.93 9.48
N ILE A 138 6.38 -3.45 9.20
CA ILE A 138 5.62 -3.16 7.99
C ILE A 138 4.64 -2.03 8.30
N PHE A 139 4.56 -1.03 7.43
CA PHE A 139 3.58 0.04 7.57
C PHE A 139 2.93 0.41 6.25
N ILE A 140 1.62 0.64 6.28
CA ILE A 140 0.80 1.06 5.15
C ILE A 140 0.55 2.55 5.24
N TRP A 141 0.76 3.28 4.15
CA TRP A 141 0.63 4.73 4.20
C TRP A 141 0.17 5.37 2.91
N ASP A 142 -0.54 6.49 3.08
CA ASP A 142 -0.86 7.45 2.04
C ASP A 142 -0.94 8.86 2.66
N ARG A 143 -1.53 9.84 1.96
CA ARG A 143 -1.47 11.24 2.34
C ARG A 143 -2.19 11.58 3.65
N TRP A 144 -3.47 11.21 3.76
CA TRP A 144 -4.34 11.66 4.84
C TRP A 144 -4.97 10.49 5.60
N GLU A 145 -4.93 10.51 6.93
CA GLU A 145 -5.58 9.48 7.76
C GLU A 145 -7.09 9.36 7.51
N TRP A 146 -7.76 10.47 7.21
CA TRP A 146 -9.20 10.42 6.93
C TRP A 146 -9.51 9.69 5.62
N GLU A 147 -8.64 9.74 4.61
CA GLU A 147 -8.79 8.98 3.37
C GLU A 147 -8.51 7.49 3.60
N LEU A 148 -7.52 7.16 4.43
CA LEU A 148 -7.26 5.79 4.87
C LEU A 148 -8.50 5.17 5.53
N LEU A 149 -9.08 5.88 6.50
CA LEU A 149 -10.31 5.47 7.18
C LEU A 149 -11.49 5.35 6.21
N ALA A 150 -11.63 6.28 5.26
CA ALA A 150 -12.68 6.25 4.24
C ALA A 150 -12.51 5.06 3.27
N ALA A 151 -11.27 4.66 2.99
CA ALA A 151 -10.92 3.49 2.19
C ALA A 151 -11.03 2.15 2.95
N GLY A 152 -11.41 2.18 4.24
CA GLY A 152 -11.62 0.99 5.05
C GLY A 152 -10.38 0.50 5.80
N TYR A 153 -9.29 1.26 5.79
CA TYR A 153 -8.12 0.95 6.62
C TYR A 153 -8.40 1.24 8.09
N THR A 154 -7.64 0.55 8.95
CA THR A 154 -7.52 0.86 10.37
C THR A 154 -6.24 1.65 10.56
N ILE A 155 -6.30 2.81 11.22
CA ILE A 155 -5.07 3.51 11.64
C ILE A 155 -4.48 2.74 12.81
N ASN A 156 -3.21 2.37 12.70
CA ASN A 156 -2.47 1.64 13.72
C ASN A 156 -1.07 2.23 13.86
N THR A 157 -0.82 2.92 14.96
CA THR A 157 0.51 3.46 15.31
C THR A 157 1.10 2.78 16.54
N SER A 158 0.49 1.66 16.95
CA SER A 158 0.98 0.84 18.06
C SER A 158 2.21 0.01 17.67
N THR A 159 2.77 -0.69 18.64
CA THR A 159 3.88 -1.65 18.43
C THR A 159 3.40 -3.04 18.02
N ALA A 160 2.09 -3.26 17.83
CA ALA A 160 1.50 -4.55 17.53
C ALA A 160 0.85 -4.58 16.14
N GLY A 161 1.08 -5.66 15.40
CA GLY A 161 0.52 -5.84 14.05
C GLY A 161 1.11 -4.88 13.01
N VAL A 162 0.55 -4.89 11.81
CA VAL A 162 0.95 -3.99 10.72
C VAL A 162 0.53 -2.56 11.04
N ARG A 163 1.44 -1.60 10.92
CA ARG A 163 1.14 -0.18 11.15
C ARG A 163 0.41 0.42 9.96
N CYS A 164 -0.40 1.45 10.21
CA CYS A 164 -1.03 2.22 9.15
C CYS A 164 -1.28 3.65 9.61
N PHE A 165 -0.81 4.63 8.83
CA PHE A 165 -0.90 6.05 9.16
C PHE A 165 -0.76 6.91 7.90
N GLY A 166 -1.28 8.13 7.97
CA GLY A 166 -1.13 9.12 6.90
C GLY A 166 0.20 9.88 7.01
N THR A 167 0.62 10.53 5.93
CA THR A 167 1.71 11.52 5.97
C THR A 167 1.37 12.68 6.92
N ASP A 168 0.08 12.97 7.13
CA ASP A 168 -0.41 13.95 8.09
C ASP A 168 -0.35 13.51 9.55
N HIS A 169 0.04 12.25 9.82
CA HIS A 169 0.25 11.79 11.18
C HIS A 169 1.38 12.56 11.87
N GLU A 170 1.21 12.80 13.17
CA GLU A 170 2.21 13.50 13.98
C GLU A 170 3.57 12.76 13.92
N GLY A 171 4.63 13.51 13.61
CA GLY A 171 5.99 12.96 13.49
C GLY A 171 6.35 12.38 12.12
N ILE A 172 5.41 12.27 11.18
CA ILE A 172 5.70 11.88 9.78
C ILE A 172 5.95 13.14 8.93
N GLY A 173 4.91 13.79 8.43
CA GLY A 173 5.04 15.04 7.68
C GLY A 173 5.93 14.97 6.43
N TYR A 174 6.27 16.15 5.92
CA TYR A 174 7.18 16.32 4.79
C TYR A 174 8.54 16.83 5.27
N ASP A 175 9.60 16.36 4.63
CA ASP A 175 10.98 16.73 4.95
C ASP A 175 11.41 17.97 4.16
N ASP A 176 11.48 19.11 4.86
CA ASP A 176 11.96 20.37 4.31
C ASP A 176 13.50 20.45 4.21
N SER A 177 14.22 19.47 4.78
CA SER A 177 15.69 19.42 4.71
C SER A 177 16.24 18.78 3.43
N HIS A 178 15.40 18.03 2.69
CA HIS A 178 15.77 17.39 1.42
C HIS A 178 14.76 17.73 0.29
N PRO A 179 14.65 19.00 -0.13
CA PRO A 179 13.78 19.38 -1.24
C PRO A 179 14.19 18.68 -2.54
N LEU A 180 13.19 18.20 -3.27
CA LEU A 180 13.35 17.54 -4.57
C LEU A 180 13.01 18.49 -5.70
N GLU A 181 13.87 18.58 -6.71
CA GLU A 181 13.58 19.27 -7.95
C GLU A 181 12.90 18.33 -8.94
N VAL A 182 11.62 18.57 -9.21
CA VAL A 182 10.76 17.71 -10.03
C VAL A 182 10.16 18.54 -11.17
N ALA A 183 10.69 18.34 -12.38
CA ALA A 183 10.20 18.98 -13.61
C ALA A 183 10.00 20.50 -13.49
N GLY A 184 10.96 21.20 -12.83
CA GLY A 184 10.92 22.65 -12.63
C GLY A 184 10.05 23.11 -11.46
N THR A 185 9.60 22.20 -10.61
CA THR A 185 8.90 22.50 -9.35
C THR A 185 9.62 21.84 -8.19
N THR A 186 9.76 22.57 -7.09
CA THR A 186 10.27 22.00 -5.83
C THR A 186 9.17 21.22 -5.13
N GLN A 187 9.50 20.04 -4.63
CA GLN A 187 8.62 19.16 -3.86
C GLN A 187 9.32 18.74 -2.57
N LEU A 188 8.57 18.65 -1.48
CA LEU A 188 9.08 18.09 -0.22
C LEU A 188 8.67 16.62 -0.13
N PRO A 189 9.61 15.68 0.05
CA PRO A 189 9.29 14.27 0.18
C PRO A 189 8.69 13.96 1.56
N SER A 190 7.74 13.04 1.63
CA SER A 190 7.21 12.52 2.89
C SER A 190 8.28 11.75 3.65
N ARG A 191 8.37 11.97 4.97
CA ARG A 191 9.28 11.19 5.82
C ARG A 191 8.91 9.70 5.84
N ALA A 192 7.65 9.36 5.54
CA ALA A 192 7.23 7.97 5.35
C ALA A 192 8.03 7.27 4.24
N TYR A 193 8.34 7.98 3.15
CA TYR A 193 9.18 7.47 2.06
C TYR A 193 10.66 7.49 2.43
N GLY A 194 11.13 8.59 3.02
CA GLY A 194 12.55 8.86 3.28
C GLY A 194 13.07 8.18 4.54
N ASP A 195 12.76 8.76 5.70
CA ASP A 195 13.33 8.40 7.00
C ASP A 195 12.77 7.11 7.58
N HIS A 196 11.51 6.80 7.27
CA HIS A 196 10.79 5.69 7.87
C HIS A 196 10.76 4.42 7.03
N SER A 197 11.31 4.42 5.80
CA SER A 197 11.37 3.23 4.95
C SER A 197 12.81 2.86 4.63
N ASP A 198 13.20 1.61 4.87
CA ASP A 198 14.40 1.03 4.26
C ASP A 198 14.07 0.49 2.86
N TYR A 199 12.91 -0.17 2.75
CA TYR A 199 12.34 -0.68 1.51
C TYR A 199 10.91 -0.19 1.28
N LEU A 200 10.49 -0.18 0.02
CA LEU A 200 9.15 0.19 -0.39
C LEU A 200 8.53 -0.85 -1.33
N VAL A 201 7.25 -1.13 -1.11
CA VAL A 201 6.36 -1.77 -2.08
C VAL A 201 5.34 -0.73 -2.53
N ASN A 202 5.22 -0.55 -3.84
CA ASN A 202 4.30 0.41 -4.45
C ASN A 202 3.01 -0.31 -4.86
N LEU A 203 1.91 -0.02 -4.16
CA LEU A 203 0.59 -0.60 -4.34
C LEU A 203 -0.35 0.41 -5.03
N CYS A 204 -0.47 0.32 -6.35
CA CYS A 204 -1.30 1.21 -7.14
C CYS A 204 -2.62 0.55 -7.57
N LEU A 205 -3.39 1.27 -8.39
CA LEU A 205 -4.71 0.86 -8.87
C LEU A 205 -4.71 0.75 -10.39
N LEU A 206 -5.52 -0.14 -10.96
CA LEU A 206 -5.74 -0.22 -12.41
C LEU A 206 -6.71 0.89 -12.87
N LYS A 207 -6.20 2.08 -13.15
CA LYS A 207 -7.05 3.23 -13.53
C LYS A 207 -6.49 4.14 -14.61
N ASN A 208 -7.39 4.62 -15.46
CA ASN A 208 -7.18 5.75 -16.35
C ASN A 208 -6.97 7.04 -15.55
N HIS A 209 -6.42 8.07 -16.22
CA HIS A 209 -6.35 9.43 -15.72
C HIS A 209 -6.67 10.41 -16.85
N VAL A 210 -7.64 11.31 -16.64
CA VAL A 210 -8.17 12.19 -17.69
C VAL A 210 -7.08 12.96 -18.43
N TRP A 211 -6.06 13.44 -17.72
CA TRP A 211 -4.95 14.17 -18.33
C TRP A 211 -3.66 13.37 -18.49
N ALA A 212 -3.57 12.11 -18.09
CA ALA A 212 -2.29 11.39 -18.17
C ALA A 212 -2.43 10.03 -18.85
N GLY A 213 -3.62 9.67 -19.32
CA GLY A 213 -3.93 8.39 -19.95
C GLY A 213 -3.99 7.21 -18.99
N ALA A 214 -3.15 7.19 -17.96
CA ALA A 214 -3.09 6.12 -16.97
C ALA A 214 -2.60 6.65 -15.61
N THR A 215 -2.84 5.90 -14.54
CA THR A 215 -2.21 6.10 -13.22
C THR A 215 -1.91 4.75 -12.61
N HIS A 216 -0.64 4.38 -12.64
CA HIS A 216 -0.11 3.12 -12.12
C HIS A 216 1.12 3.41 -11.24
N ALA A 217 2.19 2.61 -11.29
CA ALA A 217 3.32 2.70 -10.37
C ALA A 217 4.07 4.03 -10.51
N LEU A 218 4.36 4.50 -11.74
CA LEU A 218 5.11 5.75 -11.95
C LEU A 218 4.35 7.00 -11.47
N LYS A 219 3.02 6.90 -11.31
CA LYS A 219 2.17 8.00 -10.86
C LYS A 219 1.61 7.82 -9.45
N ASN A 220 2.04 6.81 -8.69
CA ASN A 220 1.54 6.55 -7.35
C ASN A 220 2.27 7.36 -6.25
N HIS A 221 2.35 8.68 -6.44
CA HIS A 221 3.09 9.60 -5.57
C HIS A 221 2.22 10.63 -4.84
N TYR A 222 0.91 10.41 -4.83
CA TYR A 222 0.03 11.16 -3.93
C TYR A 222 0.42 10.87 -2.48
N GLY A 223 0.64 11.90 -1.66
CA GLY A 223 1.13 11.75 -0.29
C GLY A 223 2.64 11.48 -0.15
N THR A 224 3.32 11.03 -1.22
CA THR A 224 4.78 10.92 -1.27
C THR A 224 5.46 12.28 -1.34
N VAL A 225 4.82 13.25 -1.99
CA VAL A 225 5.27 14.64 -2.06
C VAL A 225 4.17 15.60 -1.59
N ASP A 226 4.56 16.78 -1.12
CA ASP A 226 3.65 17.76 -0.51
C ASP A 226 2.67 18.40 -1.50
N ASN A 227 3.12 18.67 -2.72
CA ASN A 227 2.34 19.37 -3.74
C ASN A 227 2.25 18.61 -5.07
N PRO A 228 1.60 17.42 -5.09
CA PRO A 228 1.42 16.65 -6.32
C PRO A 228 0.54 17.40 -7.34
N GLY A 229 -0.24 18.40 -6.92
CA GLY A 229 -1.02 19.26 -7.80
C GLY A 229 -0.17 20.01 -8.81
N ALA A 230 1.02 20.47 -8.41
CA ALA A 230 1.97 21.18 -9.29
C ALA A 230 2.54 20.31 -10.42
N LEU A 231 2.40 18.98 -10.31
CA LEU A 231 3.00 18.00 -11.23
C LEU A 231 2.09 17.64 -12.42
N HIS A 232 1.00 18.35 -12.65
CA HIS A 232 0.02 18.03 -13.71
C HIS A 232 0.32 18.69 -15.06
N GLY A 233 1.33 19.57 -15.14
CA GLY A 233 1.73 20.22 -16.39
C GLY A 233 2.05 19.19 -17.49
N ASN A 234 1.72 19.54 -18.74
CA ASN A 234 1.98 18.72 -19.93
C ASN A 234 1.60 17.24 -19.76
N TYR A 235 0.35 16.97 -19.37
CA TYR A 235 -0.16 15.60 -19.19
C TYR A 235 0.60 14.78 -18.12
N CYS A 236 1.17 15.47 -17.13
CA CYS A 236 2.06 14.94 -16.09
C CYS A 236 3.42 14.43 -16.61
N ASP A 237 3.85 14.87 -17.78
CA ASP A 237 5.11 14.50 -18.42
C ASP A 237 6.01 15.73 -18.60
N PRO A 238 7.26 15.75 -18.11
CA PRO A 238 8.00 14.64 -17.51
C PRO A 238 7.84 14.53 -15.98
N ALA A 239 6.83 15.15 -15.38
CA ALA A 239 6.72 15.22 -13.93
C ALA A 239 6.64 13.84 -13.24
N ALA A 240 5.92 12.87 -13.84
CA ALA A 240 5.83 11.51 -13.32
C ALA A 240 7.18 10.77 -13.33
N PRO A 241 7.94 10.68 -14.43
CA PRO A 241 9.29 10.10 -14.37
C PRO A 241 10.26 10.93 -13.52
N ALA A 242 10.14 12.26 -13.53
CA ALA A 242 10.99 13.14 -12.74
C ALA A 242 10.87 12.90 -11.24
N VAL A 243 9.65 12.70 -10.71
CA VAL A 243 9.48 12.46 -9.26
C VAL A 243 10.10 11.13 -8.86
N ASN A 244 9.95 10.07 -9.67
CA ASN A 244 10.58 8.78 -9.42
C ASN A 244 12.12 8.90 -9.41
N ALA A 245 12.68 9.57 -10.42
CA ALA A 245 14.12 9.77 -10.52
C ALA A 245 14.68 10.65 -9.39
N ALA A 246 13.95 11.70 -8.98
CA ALA A 246 14.35 12.57 -7.87
C ALA A 246 14.36 11.81 -6.53
N LEU A 247 13.34 10.99 -6.27
CA LEU A 247 13.27 10.13 -5.08
C LEU A 247 14.40 9.11 -5.05
N ILE A 248 14.69 8.45 -6.19
CA ILE A 248 15.82 7.52 -6.31
C ILE A 248 17.16 8.25 -6.11
N GLY A 249 17.30 9.46 -6.66
CA GLY A 249 18.51 10.26 -6.50
C GLY A 249 18.75 10.68 -5.05
N ALA A 250 17.70 11.03 -4.32
CA ALA A 250 17.80 11.48 -2.93
C ALA A 250 17.96 10.33 -1.92
N PHE A 251 17.23 9.22 -2.11
CA PHE A 251 17.09 8.16 -1.10
C PHE A 251 17.63 6.80 -1.56
N GLY A 252 18.14 6.71 -2.78
CA GLY A 252 18.48 5.44 -3.42
C GLY A 252 17.25 4.64 -3.81
N VAL A 253 17.48 3.41 -4.27
CA VAL A 253 16.44 2.52 -4.75
C VAL A 253 15.76 1.82 -3.57
N ARG A 254 14.71 2.45 -3.05
CA ARG A 254 13.88 1.87 -2.00
C ARG A 254 12.75 1.01 -2.54
N GLN A 255 12.13 1.38 -3.66
CA GLN A 255 11.06 0.61 -4.27
C GLN A 255 11.60 -0.70 -4.86
N ARG A 256 11.11 -1.83 -4.35
CA ARG A 256 11.56 -3.18 -4.76
C ARG A 256 10.50 -4.00 -5.48
N LEU A 257 9.24 -3.63 -5.30
CA LEU A 257 8.10 -4.33 -5.88
C LEU A 257 6.99 -3.34 -6.20
N CYS A 258 6.40 -3.49 -7.38
CA CYS A 258 5.15 -2.85 -7.79
C CYS A 258 4.05 -3.91 -7.76
N VAL A 259 2.89 -3.56 -7.19
CA VAL A 259 1.70 -4.38 -7.18
C VAL A 259 0.51 -3.53 -7.60
N CYS A 260 -0.23 -3.97 -8.61
CA CYS A 260 -1.47 -3.32 -9.03
C CYS A 260 -2.64 -4.05 -8.39
N ASP A 261 -3.43 -3.35 -7.58
CA ASP A 261 -4.78 -3.78 -7.27
C ASP A 261 -5.65 -3.59 -8.53
N ALA A 262 -5.89 -4.69 -9.21
CA ALA A 262 -6.69 -4.81 -10.41
C ALA A 262 -7.94 -5.66 -10.13
N MET A 263 -8.49 -5.64 -8.92
CA MET A 263 -9.79 -6.27 -8.65
C MET A 263 -10.87 -5.62 -9.50
N PHE A 264 -10.85 -4.29 -9.50
CA PHE A 264 -11.73 -3.41 -10.26
C PHE A 264 -10.89 -2.39 -11.03
N GLY A 265 -11.44 -1.85 -12.12
CA GLY A 265 -10.76 -0.81 -12.88
C GLY A 265 -11.65 0.34 -13.32
N ILE A 266 -11.01 1.49 -13.59
CA ILE A 266 -11.63 2.70 -14.13
C ILE A 266 -11.04 2.95 -15.51
N ARG A 267 -11.86 2.82 -16.56
CA ARG A 267 -11.43 3.03 -17.94
C ARG A 267 -11.55 4.49 -18.39
N TYR A 268 -12.43 5.29 -17.75
CA TYR A 268 -12.58 6.73 -18.03
C TYR A 268 -12.90 7.52 -16.78
N GLY A 269 -12.44 8.78 -16.74
CA GLY A 269 -12.83 9.75 -15.70
C GLY A 269 -11.94 9.79 -14.46
N GLY A 270 -10.83 9.04 -14.45
CA GLY A 270 -9.87 9.07 -13.36
C GLY A 270 -9.18 10.43 -13.18
N PRO A 271 -8.66 10.75 -11.99
CA PRO A 271 -8.43 9.84 -10.87
C PRO A 271 -9.69 9.55 -10.04
N MET A 272 -10.78 10.30 -10.27
CA MET A 272 -12.07 10.12 -9.61
C MET A 272 -12.97 9.13 -10.38
N GLY A 273 -14.16 8.85 -9.82
CA GLY A 273 -15.18 8.03 -10.47
C GLY A 273 -15.31 6.64 -9.87
N ALA A 274 -16.43 5.99 -10.18
CA ALA A 274 -16.72 4.63 -9.74
C ALA A 274 -16.02 3.59 -10.61
N PRO A 275 -15.76 2.39 -10.08
CA PRO A 275 -15.36 1.21 -10.87
C PRO A 275 -16.27 0.99 -12.08
N GLN A 276 -15.66 0.61 -13.22
CA GLN A 276 -16.35 0.45 -14.50
C GLN A 276 -16.23 -0.95 -15.10
N PHE A 277 -15.26 -1.75 -14.63
CA PHE A 277 -15.12 -3.14 -15.01
C PHE A 277 -14.49 -3.95 -13.88
N LEU A 278 -14.72 -5.27 -13.92
CA LEU A 278 -14.11 -6.25 -13.04
C LEU A 278 -12.96 -6.92 -13.78
N TYR A 279 -11.77 -6.93 -13.17
CA TYR A 279 -10.63 -7.66 -13.72
C TYR A 279 -10.23 -8.86 -12.86
N ARG A 280 -10.54 -8.84 -11.55
CA ARG A 280 -10.30 -9.94 -10.61
C ARG A 280 -8.84 -10.36 -10.56
N GLY A 281 -7.93 -9.39 -10.55
CA GLY A 281 -6.51 -9.67 -10.71
C GLY A 281 -5.59 -8.79 -9.89
N LEU A 282 -4.34 -9.22 -9.87
CA LEU A 282 -3.17 -8.48 -9.41
C LEU A 282 -2.15 -8.44 -10.55
N VAL A 283 -1.39 -7.36 -10.64
CA VAL A 283 -0.19 -7.29 -11.49
C VAL A 283 1.02 -7.09 -10.59
N LEU A 284 2.10 -7.83 -10.79
CA LEU A 284 3.31 -7.75 -9.98
C LEU A 284 4.54 -7.63 -10.88
N ALA A 285 5.45 -6.70 -10.56
CA ALA A 285 6.75 -6.61 -11.21
C ALA A 285 7.74 -5.80 -10.35
N THR A 286 9.02 -5.90 -10.67
CA THR A 286 10.08 -5.10 -10.02
C THR A 286 10.45 -3.86 -10.85
N ASP A 287 10.18 -3.87 -12.15
CA ASP A 287 10.36 -2.75 -13.08
C ASP A 287 9.03 -1.98 -13.25
N PRO A 288 8.92 -0.72 -12.77
CA PRO A 288 7.70 0.08 -12.84
C PRO A 288 7.36 0.53 -14.26
N VAL A 289 8.33 0.59 -15.19
CA VAL A 289 8.06 0.98 -16.57
C VAL A 289 7.39 -0.20 -17.28
N ALA A 290 7.98 -1.39 -17.21
CA ALA A 290 7.39 -2.59 -17.79
C ALA A 290 6.03 -2.90 -17.17
N PHE A 291 5.92 -2.71 -15.85
CA PHE A 291 4.67 -2.81 -15.12
C PHE A 291 3.59 -1.84 -15.64
N ASP A 292 3.93 -0.57 -15.82
CA ASP A 292 2.98 0.45 -16.30
C ASP A 292 2.56 0.18 -17.75
N VAL A 293 3.45 -0.36 -18.60
CA VAL A 293 3.11 -0.83 -19.95
C VAL A 293 2.04 -1.91 -19.88
N ILE A 294 2.22 -2.97 -19.09
CA ILE A 294 1.24 -4.06 -18.99
C ILE A 294 -0.08 -3.57 -18.37
N CYS A 295 -0.03 -2.72 -17.34
CA CYS A 295 -1.25 -2.16 -16.75
C CYS A 295 -2.02 -1.27 -17.76
N ARG A 296 -1.30 -0.50 -18.59
CA ARG A 296 -1.90 0.28 -19.69
C ARG A 296 -2.55 -0.63 -20.73
N ASP A 297 -1.89 -1.72 -21.12
CA ASP A 297 -2.42 -2.68 -22.08
C ASP A 297 -3.70 -3.35 -21.54
N ILE A 298 -3.71 -3.72 -20.26
CA ILE A 298 -4.92 -4.23 -19.59
C ILE A 298 -6.07 -3.19 -19.63
N LEU A 299 -5.79 -1.91 -19.42
CA LEU A 299 -6.83 -0.87 -19.56
C LEU A 299 -7.38 -0.80 -20.99
N GLN A 300 -6.51 -0.92 -22.00
CA GLN A 300 -6.91 -0.92 -23.42
C GLN A 300 -7.77 -2.15 -23.77
N GLU A 301 -7.34 -3.34 -23.33
CA GLU A 301 -8.10 -4.59 -23.44
C GLU A 301 -9.50 -4.46 -22.82
N ASN A 302 -9.64 -3.66 -21.76
CA ASN A 302 -10.89 -3.35 -21.08
C ASN A 302 -11.61 -2.08 -21.63
N GLY A 303 -11.25 -1.65 -22.83
CA GLY A 303 -11.96 -0.64 -23.61
C GLY A 303 -11.62 0.80 -23.25
N CYS A 304 -10.49 1.06 -22.58
CA CYS A 304 -9.96 2.42 -22.42
C CYS A 304 -9.25 2.88 -23.70
N THR A 305 -9.80 3.88 -24.38
CA THR A 305 -9.23 4.41 -25.63
C THR A 305 -8.34 5.63 -25.43
N THR A 306 -8.20 6.16 -24.21
CA THR A 306 -7.44 7.40 -23.92
C THR A 306 -6.05 7.15 -23.32
N THR A 307 -5.62 5.89 -23.26
CA THR A 307 -4.29 5.50 -22.77
C THR A 307 -3.14 6.03 -23.63
N TYR A 308 -3.39 6.44 -24.88
CA TYR A 308 -2.39 7.08 -25.75
C TYR A 308 -1.82 8.39 -25.15
N LEU A 309 -2.50 8.99 -24.17
CA LEU A 309 -2.01 10.17 -23.42
C LEU A 309 -0.92 9.82 -22.39
N ALA A 310 -0.63 8.54 -22.15
CA ALA A 310 0.30 8.07 -21.13
C ALA A 310 1.78 8.09 -21.56
N HIS A 311 2.21 9.19 -22.21
CA HIS A 311 3.58 9.38 -22.71
C HIS A 311 4.66 9.29 -21.63
N HIS A 312 4.29 9.53 -20.37
CA HIS A 312 5.19 9.43 -19.23
C HIS A 312 5.84 8.04 -19.05
N ILE A 313 5.20 6.97 -19.57
CA ILE A 313 5.76 5.62 -19.54
C ILE A 313 6.96 5.53 -20.49
N GLU A 314 6.81 6.02 -21.73
CA GLU A 314 7.91 6.09 -22.69
C GLU A 314 9.01 7.05 -22.22
N THR A 315 8.64 8.22 -21.69
CA THR A 315 9.59 9.19 -21.15
C THR A 315 10.39 8.61 -19.98
N ALA A 316 9.77 7.80 -19.10
CA ALA A 316 10.46 7.14 -18.00
C ALA A 316 11.56 6.16 -18.46
N ALA A 317 11.31 5.44 -19.56
CA ALA A 317 12.28 4.51 -20.13
C ALA A 317 13.45 5.20 -20.84
N ALA A 318 13.17 6.35 -21.45
CA ALA A 318 14.14 7.11 -22.22
C ALA A 318 15.13 7.87 -21.33
N ALA A 319 16.25 8.30 -21.93
CA ALA A 319 17.14 9.27 -21.31
C ALA A 319 16.39 10.60 -21.05
N PRO A 320 16.64 11.28 -19.93
CA PRO A 320 17.67 10.99 -18.93
C PRO A 320 17.24 10.00 -17.83
N TYR A 321 15.98 9.58 -17.78
CA TYR A 321 15.42 8.87 -16.64
C TYR A 321 15.85 7.41 -16.56
N ASN A 322 15.83 6.67 -17.67
CA ASN A 322 16.28 5.28 -17.75
C ASN A 322 15.73 4.38 -16.62
N LEU A 323 14.43 4.52 -16.30
CA LEU A 323 13.81 3.89 -15.13
C LEU A 323 13.35 2.44 -15.35
N GLY A 324 13.41 1.92 -16.58
CA GLY A 324 12.99 0.56 -16.88
C GLY A 324 12.74 0.29 -18.36
N ILE A 325 12.15 -0.87 -18.66
CA ILE A 325 11.92 -1.37 -20.03
C ILE A 325 10.52 -1.01 -20.51
N CYS A 326 10.42 -0.30 -21.65
CA CYS A 326 9.12 0.04 -22.26
C CYS A 326 8.81 -0.74 -23.54
N ASN A 327 9.79 -1.38 -24.17
CA ASN A 327 9.58 -2.10 -25.42
C ASN A 327 8.82 -3.42 -25.15
N PRO A 328 7.62 -3.62 -25.70
CA PRO A 328 6.84 -4.83 -25.43
C PRO A 328 7.54 -6.14 -25.83
N ALA A 329 8.43 -6.11 -26.83
CA ALA A 329 9.21 -7.30 -27.23
C ALA A 329 10.18 -7.77 -26.14
N ASP A 330 10.55 -6.86 -25.24
CA ASP A 330 11.48 -7.07 -24.14
C ASP A 330 10.74 -7.28 -22.81
N ILE A 331 9.41 -7.36 -22.81
CA ILE A 331 8.59 -7.59 -21.62
C ILE A 331 7.98 -8.99 -21.66
N GLU A 332 8.43 -9.84 -20.74
CA GLU A 332 7.84 -11.16 -20.49
C GLU A 332 6.60 -11.01 -19.59
N ARG A 333 5.42 -10.99 -20.19
CA ARG A 333 4.16 -11.13 -19.46
C ARG A 333 3.89 -12.59 -19.14
N VAL A 334 3.68 -12.91 -17.85
CA VAL A 334 3.33 -14.25 -17.38
C VAL A 334 1.98 -14.22 -16.68
N ASP A 335 0.98 -14.91 -17.24
CA ASP A 335 -0.35 -14.99 -16.62
C ASP A 335 -0.46 -16.23 -15.69
N VAL A 336 -0.92 -16.01 -14.46
CA VAL A 336 -1.23 -17.04 -13.46
C VAL A 336 -2.73 -17.04 -13.24
N VAL A 337 -3.41 -18.13 -13.58
CA VAL A 337 -4.88 -18.21 -13.57
C VAL A 337 -5.37 -19.18 -12.52
N ASN A 338 -6.31 -18.70 -11.70
CA ASN A 338 -6.99 -19.42 -10.63
C ASN A 338 -6.04 -20.16 -9.68
N PRO A 339 -5.00 -19.51 -9.12
CA PRO A 339 -4.06 -20.17 -8.21
C PRO A 339 -4.70 -20.71 -6.93
N SER A 340 -5.92 -20.28 -6.58
CA SER A 340 -6.68 -20.87 -5.47
C SER A 340 -7.17 -22.29 -5.75
N LEU A 341 -7.29 -22.71 -7.01
CA LEU A 341 -7.73 -24.05 -7.36
C LEU A 341 -6.63 -25.07 -7.01
N GLY A 342 -6.81 -25.75 -5.87
CA GLY A 342 -5.86 -26.71 -5.34
C GLY A 342 -4.92 -26.14 -4.27
N ALA A 343 -5.02 -24.85 -3.97
CA ALA A 343 -4.48 -24.32 -2.74
C ALA A 343 -5.30 -24.86 -1.55
N GLY A 344 -4.63 -25.21 -0.45
CA GLY A 344 -5.32 -25.39 0.83
C GLY A 344 -5.99 -24.08 1.29
N PRO A 345 -6.69 -24.06 2.44
CA PRO A 345 -7.13 -22.78 3.00
C PRO A 345 -5.92 -21.85 3.13
N GLY A 346 -5.96 -20.72 2.42
CA GLY A 346 -4.87 -19.76 2.40
C GLY A 346 -4.55 -19.27 3.82
N PRO A 347 -3.30 -18.89 4.11
CA PRO A 347 -2.97 -18.34 5.42
C PRO A 347 -3.80 -17.07 5.68
N GLU A 348 -4.31 -16.94 6.90
CA GLU A 348 -5.13 -15.79 7.30
C GLU A 348 -4.29 -14.49 7.16
N PRO A 349 -4.88 -13.39 6.65
CA PRO A 349 -4.16 -12.12 6.54
C PRO A 349 -3.64 -11.66 7.90
N ALA A 350 -2.53 -10.91 7.90
CA ALA A 350 -2.06 -10.28 9.13
C ALA A 350 -3.13 -9.31 9.65
N ALA A 351 -3.71 -9.60 10.81
CA ALA A 351 -4.70 -8.73 11.42
C ALA A 351 -4.03 -7.42 11.90
N PRO A 352 -4.67 -6.24 11.70
CA PRO A 352 -4.36 -5.09 12.54
C PRO A 352 -4.58 -5.52 14.01
N GLY A 353 -3.70 -5.12 14.94
CA GLY A 353 -3.64 -5.65 16.31
C GLY A 353 -5.00 -5.70 17.01
N GLY A 354 -5.18 -6.55 18.04
CA GLY A 354 -6.46 -7.10 18.55
C GLY A 354 -7.55 -6.17 19.11
N LEU A 355 -7.72 -4.98 18.55
CA LEU A 355 -8.89 -4.12 18.66
C LEU A 355 -9.80 -4.37 17.43
N VAL A 356 -11.09 -4.62 17.64
CA VAL A 356 -12.04 -4.82 16.54
C VAL A 356 -13.28 -3.95 16.73
N LEU A 357 -13.62 -3.17 15.70
CA LEU A 357 -14.92 -2.52 15.56
C LEU A 357 -15.78 -3.33 14.59
N GLY A 358 -16.69 -4.15 15.13
CA GLY A 358 -17.47 -5.10 14.35
C GLY A 358 -18.60 -4.44 13.55
N LYS A 359 -19.36 -5.27 12.80
CA LYS A 359 -20.44 -4.75 11.93
C LYS A 359 -21.62 -4.40 12.81
N ASN A 360 -22.18 -3.22 12.63
CA ASN A 360 -23.37 -2.83 13.37
C ASN A 360 -24.58 -3.68 12.92
N TYR A 361 -25.50 -3.97 13.82
CA TYR A 361 -26.71 -4.72 13.52
C TYR A 361 -27.93 -4.14 14.24
N PRO A 362 -29.04 -3.89 13.51
CA PRO A 362 -29.20 -4.04 12.05
C PRO A 362 -28.41 -2.99 11.23
N GLU A 363 -28.17 -3.28 9.94
CA GLU A 363 -27.59 -2.35 8.94
C GLU A 363 -28.22 -2.62 7.56
N PRO A 364 -28.90 -1.63 6.92
CA PRO A 364 -29.29 -0.32 7.47
C PRO A 364 -30.24 -0.45 8.67
N PHE A 365 -30.34 0.61 9.48
CA PHE A 365 -31.24 0.66 10.65
C PHE A 365 -32.13 1.91 10.64
N ASN A 366 -33.26 1.85 11.33
CA ASN A 366 -34.27 2.93 11.33
C ASN A 366 -34.52 3.59 12.69
N ALA A 367 -34.20 2.91 13.79
CA ALA A 367 -34.38 3.41 15.14
C ALA A 367 -33.11 3.26 15.99
N SER A 368 -32.56 2.06 16.07
CA SER A 368 -31.34 1.79 16.81
C SER A 368 -30.49 0.72 16.13
N THR A 369 -29.20 0.71 16.45
CA THR A 369 -28.25 -0.31 16.01
C THR A 369 -27.27 -0.63 17.12
N THR A 370 -26.84 -1.89 17.17
CA THR A 370 -25.80 -2.36 18.10
C THR A 370 -24.46 -2.37 17.38
N ILE A 371 -23.44 -1.83 18.03
CA ILE A 371 -22.07 -1.67 17.56
C ILE A 371 -21.18 -2.55 18.45
N PRO A 372 -20.80 -3.76 17.99
CA PRO A 372 -19.92 -4.64 18.76
C PRO A 372 -18.48 -4.14 18.70
N VAL A 373 -17.81 -4.14 19.86
CA VAL A 373 -16.40 -3.82 20.06
C VAL A 373 -15.71 -5.00 20.73
N GLU A 374 -14.55 -5.41 20.25
CA GLU A 374 -13.76 -6.47 20.87
C GLU A 374 -12.35 -5.99 21.19
N LEU A 375 -11.86 -6.41 22.35
CA LEU A 375 -10.54 -6.08 22.88
C LEU A 375 -9.81 -7.36 23.28
N ASP A 376 -8.61 -7.56 22.78
CA ASP A 376 -7.70 -8.64 23.22
C ASP A 376 -7.07 -8.37 24.59
N HIS A 377 -6.96 -7.10 25.01
CA HIS A 377 -6.48 -6.69 26.33
C HIS A 377 -7.23 -5.47 26.89
N PRO A 378 -7.23 -5.25 28.23
CA PRO A 378 -7.87 -4.08 28.80
C PRO A 378 -7.26 -2.77 28.28
N ALA A 379 -8.11 -1.82 27.87
CA ALA A 379 -7.66 -0.56 27.26
C ALA A 379 -8.60 0.61 27.60
N GLN A 380 -8.05 1.83 27.52
CA GLN A 380 -8.86 3.06 27.48
C GLN A 380 -9.44 3.22 26.08
N VAL A 381 -10.77 3.36 26.01
CA VAL A 381 -11.55 3.32 24.78
C VAL A 381 -12.39 4.58 24.67
N THR A 382 -12.41 5.16 23.47
CA THR A 382 -13.40 6.16 23.08
C THR A 382 -14.17 5.65 21.87
N LEU A 383 -15.50 5.68 21.93
CA LEU A 383 -16.40 5.37 20.81
C LEU A 383 -17.24 6.62 20.49
N ASP A 384 -16.93 7.25 19.38
CA ASP A 384 -17.58 8.46 18.89
C ASP A 384 -18.37 8.19 17.60
N LEU A 385 -19.43 8.97 17.37
CA LEU A 385 -20.21 8.97 16.14
C LEU A 385 -20.02 10.28 15.38
N TYR A 386 -19.86 10.19 14.06
CA TYR A 386 -19.68 11.34 13.17
C TYR A 386 -20.72 11.32 12.03
N ASP A 387 -21.07 12.49 11.52
CA ASP A 387 -21.88 12.61 10.31
C ASP A 387 -21.02 12.59 9.03
N ALA A 388 -21.67 12.65 7.86
CA ALA A 388 -21.01 12.68 6.56
C ALA A 388 -20.06 13.87 6.33
N LEU A 389 -20.13 14.92 7.18
CA LEU A 389 -19.25 16.08 7.14
C LEU A 389 -18.12 15.99 8.17
N GLY A 390 -17.98 14.84 8.85
CA GLY A 390 -16.97 14.63 9.90
C GLY A 390 -17.27 15.39 11.19
N ARG A 391 -18.48 15.91 11.38
CA ARG A 391 -18.87 16.57 12.63
C ARG A 391 -19.27 15.51 13.64
N ARG A 392 -18.76 15.61 14.87
CA ARG A 392 -19.14 14.68 15.94
C ARG A 392 -20.61 14.82 16.27
N VAL A 393 -21.36 13.75 16.08
CA VAL A 393 -22.79 13.61 16.37
C VAL A 393 -23.00 13.27 17.83
N ARG A 394 -22.24 12.31 18.38
CA ARG A 394 -22.39 11.83 19.76
C ARG A 394 -21.17 11.05 20.22
N GLU A 395 -20.76 11.19 21.48
CA GLU A 395 -19.86 10.25 22.15
C GLU A 395 -20.73 9.15 22.78
N LEU A 396 -20.55 7.90 22.36
CA LEU A 396 -21.29 6.75 22.93
C LEU A 396 -20.63 6.25 24.20
N TYR A 397 -19.29 6.30 24.25
CA TYR A 397 -18.54 5.81 25.39
C TYR A 397 -17.15 6.44 25.47
N ARG A 398 -16.69 6.68 26.70
CA ARG A 398 -15.31 7.04 27.05
C ARG A 398 -14.96 6.43 28.40
N GLY A 399 -13.96 5.55 28.43
CA GLY A 399 -13.52 4.92 29.68
C GLY A 399 -12.70 3.65 29.45
N GLY A 400 -12.36 2.98 30.55
CA GLY A 400 -11.64 1.71 30.52
C GLY A 400 -12.58 0.53 30.30
N LEU A 401 -12.24 -0.33 29.35
CA LEU A 401 -12.90 -1.61 29.12
C LEU A 401 -11.94 -2.76 29.43
N SER A 402 -12.47 -3.88 29.92
CA SER A 402 -11.72 -5.14 30.04
C SER A 402 -11.53 -5.81 28.68
N ALA A 403 -10.63 -6.78 28.59
CA ALA A 403 -10.59 -7.70 27.46
C ALA A 403 -11.95 -8.40 27.25
N GLY A 404 -12.25 -8.76 26.01
CA GLY A 404 -13.50 -9.38 25.59
C GLY A 404 -14.38 -8.48 24.72
N ARG A 405 -15.59 -8.97 24.44
CA ARG A 405 -16.59 -8.30 23.61
C ARG A 405 -17.49 -7.39 24.44
N HIS A 406 -17.75 -6.18 23.93
CA HIS A 406 -18.63 -5.16 24.47
C HIS A 406 -19.56 -4.65 23.39
N ASP A 407 -20.86 -4.60 23.66
CA ASP A 407 -21.86 -4.14 22.70
C ASP A 407 -22.37 -2.75 23.09
N PHE A 408 -22.26 -1.77 22.19
CA PHE A 408 -22.76 -0.41 22.38
C PHE A 408 -24.01 -0.18 21.52
N THR A 409 -25.02 0.50 22.04
CA THR A 409 -26.22 0.82 21.26
C THR A 409 -26.25 2.29 20.89
N TRP A 410 -26.49 2.58 19.61
CA TRP A 410 -26.91 3.90 19.17
C TRP A 410 -28.41 3.93 18.90
N ASP A 411 -29.10 4.91 19.47
CA ASP A 411 -30.55 5.14 19.41
C ASP A 411 -30.98 6.12 18.30
N GLY A 412 -30.09 6.42 17.35
CA GLY A 412 -30.35 7.38 16.27
C GLY A 412 -30.45 8.84 16.72
N ARG A 413 -29.99 9.19 17.93
CA ARG A 413 -29.98 10.57 18.46
C ARG A 413 -28.57 11.17 18.52
N ALA A 414 -28.49 12.46 18.26
CA ALA A 414 -27.30 13.28 18.45
C ALA A 414 -27.14 13.74 19.91
N GLY A 415 -25.99 14.35 20.22
CA GLY A 415 -25.77 15.05 21.48
C GLY A 415 -26.88 16.06 21.77
N GLY A 416 -27.39 16.04 23.01
CA GLY A 416 -28.53 16.86 23.42
C GLY A 416 -29.91 16.27 23.07
N GLY A 417 -29.99 15.01 22.67
CA GLY A 417 -31.25 14.26 22.53
C GLY A 417 -32.02 14.51 21.23
N ARG A 418 -31.54 15.41 20.37
CA ARG A 418 -32.12 15.66 19.04
C ARG A 418 -31.97 14.45 18.16
N GLU A 419 -32.99 14.20 17.36
CA GLU A 419 -33.01 13.13 16.38
C GLU A 419 -32.01 13.40 15.24
N ALA A 420 -31.18 12.41 14.92
CA ALA A 420 -30.27 12.47 13.78
C ALA A 420 -31.05 12.21 12.48
N GLY A 421 -30.76 12.90 11.37
CA GLY A 421 -31.47 12.71 10.11
C GLY A 421 -31.10 11.39 9.40
N SER A 422 -31.89 10.96 8.41
CA SER A 422 -31.46 9.87 7.51
C SER A 422 -30.14 10.21 6.84
N GLY A 423 -29.24 9.24 6.71
CA GLY A 423 -27.95 9.44 6.08
C GLY A 423 -26.86 8.48 6.56
N ARG A 424 -25.64 8.74 6.06
CA ARG A 424 -24.42 8.03 6.44
C ARG A 424 -23.84 8.64 7.71
N TYR A 425 -23.44 7.75 8.61
CA TYR A 425 -22.73 8.05 9.85
C TYR A 425 -21.50 7.17 9.97
N PHE A 426 -20.55 7.58 10.80
CA PHE A 426 -19.33 6.83 11.07
C PHE A 426 -19.21 6.60 12.57
N ALA A 427 -19.15 5.34 12.99
CA ALA A 427 -18.67 4.98 14.32
C ALA A 427 -17.14 4.95 14.28
N ARG A 428 -16.49 5.62 15.23
CA ARG A 428 -15.04 5.68 15.36
C ARG A 428 -14.63 5.18 16.73
N LEU A 429 -13.86 4.11 16.75
CA LEU A 429 -13.31 3.47 17.94
C LEU A 429 -11.83 3.80 18.03
N THR A 430 -11.40 4.39 19.14
CA THR A 430 -9.98 4.66 19.42
C THR A 430 -9.58 3.98 20.72
N ALA A 431 -8.55 3.14 20.68
CA ALA A 431 -7.94 2.51 21.85
C ALA A 431 -6.50 2.07 21.54
N ALA A 432 -5.60 2.14 22.52
CA ALA A 432 -4.23 1.62 22.44
C ALA A 432 -3.42 2.03 21.18
N GLY A 433 -3.56 3.27 20.72
CA GLY A 433 -2.87 3.77 19.51
C GLY A 433 -3.46 3.26 18.19
N GLN A 434 -4.60 2.58 18.25
CA GLN A 434 -5.37 2.13 17.09
C GLN A 434 -6.66 2.93 16.96
N THR A 435 -7.04 3.23 15.72
CA THR A 435 -8.32 3.86 15.39
C THR A 435 -9.01 3.11 14.26
N HIS A 436 -10.18 2.55 14.55
CA HIS A 436 -11.06 1.90 13.59
C HIS A 436 -12.26 2.79 13.30
N SER A 437 -12.75 2.76 12.06
CA SER A 437 -14.01 3.40 11.70
C SER A 437 -14.94 2.42 10.98
N ARG A 438 -16.24 2.61 11.18
CA ARG A 438 -17.29 1.82 10.54
C ARG A 438 -18.36 2.75 10.00
N VAL A 439 -18.67 2.62 8.71
CA VAL A 439 -19.81 3.31 8.10
C VAL A 439 -21.10 2.64 8.56
N MET A 440 -22.11 3.43 8.88
CA MET A 440 -23.45 2.99 9.26
C MET A 440 -24.49 3.82 8.50
N THR A 441 -25.63 3.22 8.17
CA THR A 441 -26.72 3.87 7.43
C THR A 441 -27.99 3.93 8.26
N LEU A 442 -28.41 5.16 8.59
CA LEU A 442 -29.69 5.43 9.27
C LEU A 442 -30.76 5.82 8.23
N VAL A 443 -31.91 5.14 8.28
CA VAL A 443 -33.08 5.38 7.43
C VAL A 443 -34.30 5.67 8.31
N ARG A 444 -34.71 6.94 8.39
CA ARG A 444 -35.96 7.36 9.03
C ARG A 444 -37.17 7.21 8.11
#